data_AF-A0A2S1LP61-F1
#
_entry.id   AF-A0A2S1LP61-F1
#
_cell.length_a   1.000
_cell.length_b   1.000
_cell.length_c   1.000
_cell.angle_alpha   90.00
_cell.angle_beta   90.00
_cell.angle_gamma   90.00
#
_symmetry.space_group_name_H-M   'P 1'
#
loop_
_entity.id
_entity.type
_entity.pdbx_description
1 polymer ?
#
loop_
_entity_poly.entity_id
_entity_poly.type
_entity_poly.pdbx_seq_one_letter_code
_entity_poly.pdbx_strand_id
1 'polypeptide(L)'
;MAYPKFLLLLFLFALSPTVGAQTKAQDLLAIKKEYQAIAADKSLKKVTLDNSAFLDTPTDGGRELSGYYKKGQLRKIVATIGLSNGMTQIEYYFKDGQLIFVYEVFNAYDYTESKGTFDYTKTSRTFEGRYYFKENHLGDLSTTGHNRFEDDALDPEKILLQEANTYSRLLKAKKK
;
A
#
# COMPACT_ATOMS: atom_id res chain seq x y z
N MET A 1 31.48 -19.34 65.96
CA MET A 1 32.09 -19.00 64.64
C MET A 1 31.21 -19.66 63.58
N ALA A 2 30.28 -18.94 62.93
CA ALA A 2 30.49 -18.05 61.77
C ALA A 2 31.10 -18.84 60.60
N TYR A 3 30.40 -19.23 59.53
CA TYR A 3 29.73 -18.43 58.46
C TYR A 3 28.84 -19.36 57.57
N PRO A 4 28.08 -18.90 56.55
CA PRO A 4 26.63 -19.08 56.56
C PRO A 4 26.02 -19.86 55.37
N LYS A 5 24.73 -20.17 55.56
CA LYS A 5 23.58 -20.09 54.64
C LYS A 5 23.79 -19.79 53.15
N PHE A 6 22.94 -20.47 52.38
CA PHE A 6 22.36 -20.07 51.08
C PHE A 6 23.26 -20.18 49.85
N LEU A 7 23.26 -21.36 49.23
CA LEU A 7 23.39 -21.43 47.76
C LEU A 7 21.99 -21.16 47.18
N LEU A 8 21.69 -19.87 47.01
CA LEU A 8 20.46 -19.36 46.43
C LEU A 8 20.36 -19.81 44.96
N LEU A 9 19.24 -20.45 44.65
CA LEU A 9 18.68 -20.70 43.33
C LEU A 9 18.96 -19.53 42.37
N LEU A 10 19.81 -19.74 41.36
CA LEU A 10 20.07 -18.77 40.29
C LEU A 10 19.67 -19.43 38.96
N PHE A 11 18.35 -19.56 38.75
CA PHE A 11 17.77 -20.09 37.52
C PHE A 11 16.44 -19.40 37.18
N LEU A 12 16.42 -18.06 37.24
CA LEU A 12 15.28 -17.26 36.82
C LEU A 12 15.84 -16.03 36.11
N PHE A 13 15.94 -16.11 34.77
CA PHE A 13 15.74 -15.03 33.78
C PHE A 13 16.43 -15.40 32.46
N ALA A 14 15.86 -16.36 31.75
CA ALA A 14 16.09 -16.53 30.32
C ALA A 14 14.76 -16.91 29.65
N LEU A 15 13.69 -16.17 29.96
CA LEU A 15 12.48 -16.18 29.15
C LEU A 15 12.58 -15.03 28.15
N SER A 16 12.89 -15.45 26.94
CA SER A 16 13.21 -14.70 25.73
C SER A 16 12.13 -13.69 25.33
N PRO A 17 12.50 -12.60 24.63
CA PRO A 17 11.55 -11.64 24.04
C PRO A 17 10.90 -12.20 22.77
N THR A 18 10.14 -13.30 22.85
CA THR A 18 9.47 -13.93 21.68
C THR A 18 8.06 -13.41 21.42
N VAL A 19 7.46 -12.66 22.36
CA VAL A 19 6.06 -12.22 22.28
C VAL A 19 5.84 -11.22 21.13
N GLY A 20 6.75 -10.27 20.91
CA GLY A 20 6.56 -9.20 19.93
C GLY A 20 6.67 -9.63 18.46
N ALA A 21 7.47 -10.65 18.15
CA ALA A 21 7.66 -11.13 16.78
C ALA A 21 6.47 -11.97 16.27
N GLN A 22 5.83 -12.75 17.16
CA GLN A 22 4.66 -13.55 16.80
C GLN A 22 3.47 -12.65 16.43
N THR A 23 3.25 -11.56 17.15
CA THR A 23 2.14 -10.63 16.87
C THR A 23 2.28 -9.97 15.51
N LYS A 24 3.49 -9.49 15.14
CA LYS A 24 3.73 -8.87 13.82
C LYS A 24 3.49 -9.83 12.66
N ALA A 25 3.97 -11.07 12.75
CA ALA A 25 3.75 -12.07 11.71
C ALA A 25 2.27 -12.43 11.54
N GLN A 26 1.54 -12.52 12.66
CA GLN A 26 0.10 -12.78 12.65
C GLN A 26 -0.69 -11.61 12.05
N ASP A 27 -0.34 -10.37 12.38
CA ASP A 27 -0.93 -9.16 11.81
C ASP A 27 -0.73 -9.10 10.29
N LEU A 28 0.49 -9.32 9.81
CA LEU A 28 0.82 -9.33 8.39
C LEU A 28 0.02 -10.41 7.65
N LEU A 29 -0.11 -11.60 8.23
CA LEU A 29 -0.91 -12.68 7.65
C LEU A 29 -2.40 -12.32 7.58
N ALA A 30 -2.93 -11.66 8.60
CA ALA A 30 -4.32 -11.20 8.63
C ALA A 30 -4.58 -10.15 7.54
N ILE A 31 -3.68 -9.18 7.38
CA ILE A 31 -3.75 -8.17 6.32
C ILE A 31 -3.69 -8.85 4.94
N LYS A 32 -2.75 -9.80 4.76
CA LYS A 32 -2.60 -10.56 3.51
C LYS A 32 -3.89 -11.27 3.10
N LYS A 33 -4.51 -11.99 4.04
CA LYS A 33 -5.78 -12.68 3.81
C LYS A 33 -6.90 -11.69 3.46
N GLU A 34 -6.98 -10.57 4.16
CA GLU A 34 -8.05 -9.59 3.93
C GLU A 34 -7.92 -8.92 2.56
N TYR A 35 -6.75 -8.41 2.18
CA TYR A 35 -6.61 -7.74 0.89
C TYR A 35 -6.83 -8.73 -0.27
N GLN A 36 -6.38 -9.98 -0.14
CA GLN A 36 -6.61 -11.03 -1.14
C GLN A 36 -8.11 -11.32 -1.30
N ALA A 37 -8.85 -11.40 -0.20
CA ALA A 37 -10.29 -11.59 -0.22
C ALA A 37 -11.01 -10.41 -0.91
N ILE A 38 -10.60 -9.17 -0.62
CA ILE A 38 -11.14 -7.97 -1.30
C ILE A 38 -10.80 -7.99 -2.79
N ALA A 39 -9.55 -8.30 -3.15
CA ALA A 39 -9.10 -8.32 -4.55
C ALA A 39 -9.83 -9.37 -5.39
N ALA A 40 -10.18 -10.51 -4.80
CA ALA A 40 -10.94 -11.57 -5.46
C ALA A 40 -12.47 -11.33 -5.49
N ASP A 41 -12.98 -10.33 -4.77
CA ASP A 41 -14.42 -10.10 -4.62
C ASP A 41 -15.04 -9.41 -5.84
N LYS A 42 -15.66 -10.21 -6.71
CA LYS A 42 -16.38 -9.72 -7.90
C LYS A 42 -17.72 -9.04 -7.59
N SER A 43 -18.21 -9.09 -6.35
CA SER A 43 -19.49 -8.48 -5.96
C SER A 43 -19.37 -7.00 -5.58
N LEU A 44 -18.16 -6.43 -5.59
CA LEU A 44 -17.94 -5.04 -5.27
C LEU A 44 -18.56 -4.11 -6.32
N LYS A 45 -19.31 -3.11 -5.84
CA LYS A 45 -19.88 -2.07 -6.71
C LYS A 45 -18.83 -1.00 -7.01
N LYS A 46 -18.51 -0.79 -8.30
CA LYS A 46 -17.55 0.22 -8.77
C LYS A 46 -18.21 1.60 -8.90
N VAL A 47 -17.51 2.65 -8.49
CA VAL A 47 -17.79 4.06 -8.78
C VAL A 47 -16.51 4.67 -9.35
N THR A 48 -16.60 5.27 -10.54
CA THR A 48 -15.45 5.89 -11.20
C THR A 48 -15.56 7.41 -11.19
N LEU A 49 -14.44 8.07 -10.94
CA LEU A 49 -14.21 9.48 -11.14
C LEU A 49 -13.19 9.65 -12.25
N ASP A 50 -13.64 10.23 -13.35
CA ASP A 50 -12.77 10.89 -14.31
C ASP A 50 -12.64 12.34 -13.83
N ASN A 51 -11.61 12.61 -13.02
CA ASN A 51 -11.44 13.90 -12.37
C ASN A 51 -9.96 14.31 -12.41
N SER A 52 -9.67 15.44 -13.05
CA SER A 52 -8.35 16.05 -13.08
C SER A 52 -7.88 16.54 -11.70
N ALA A 53 -8.78 16.67 -10.72
CA ALA A 53 -8.56 17.39 -9.47
C ALA A 53 -7.97 16.59 -8.29
N PHE A 54 -7.55 15.33 -8.46
CA PHE A 54 -6.93 14.56 -7.34
C PHE A 54 -5.39 14.62 -7.30
N LEU A 55 -4.77 15.29 -8.26
CA LEU A 55 -3.32 15.53 -8.33
C LEU A 55 -3.09 16.93 -8.93
N ASP A 56 -2.23 17.74 -8.31
CA ASP A 56 -2.04 19.15 -8.67
C ASP A 56 -1.27 19.36 -9.98
N THR A 57 -0.45 18.41 -10.40
CA THR A 57 0.32 18.48 -11.65
C THR A 57 -0.56 18.01 -12.82
N PRO A 58 -0.45 18.49 -14.06
CA PRO A 58 -1.03 17.82 -15.22
C PRO A 58 -0.30 16.49 -15.51
N THR A 59 -0.97 15.52 -16.15
CA THR A 59 -0.32 14.30 -16.65
C THR A 59 -0.66 14.04 -18.10
N ASP A 60 0.32 13.57 -18.87
CA ASP A 60 0.21 13.41 -20.32
C ASP A 60 -0.79 12.31 -20.74
N GLY A 61 -0.94 11.26 -19.93
CA GLY A 61 -1.78 10.09 -20.22
C GLY A 61 -3.14 10.07 -19.51
N GLY A 62 -3.54 11.17 -18.86
CA GLY A 62 -4.79 11.22 -18.11
C GLY A 62 -4.77 10.42 -16.79
N ARG A 63 -5.93 10.36 -16.13
CA ARG A 63 -6.08 9.84 -14.75
C ARG A 63 -7.45 9.22 -14.53
N GLU A 64 -7.50 8.11 -13.81
CA GLU A 64 -8.75 7.51 -13.35
C GLU A 64 -8.67 7.23 -11.84
N LEU A 65 -9.73 7.57 -11.10
CA LEU A 65 -9.90 7.16 -9.71
C LEU A 65 -11.18 6.33 -9.56
N SER A 66 -11.04 5.10 -9.12
CA SER A 66 -12.14 4.15 -8.97
C SER A 66 -12.27 3.65 -7.54
N GLY A 67 -13.46 3.77 -6.96
CA GLY A 67 -13.83 3.24 -5.65
C GLY A 67 -14.69 1.99 -5.76
N TYR A 68 -14.42 0.99 -4.92
CA TYR A 68 -15.11 -0.29 -4.89
C TYR A 68 -15.77 -0.52 -3.54
N TYR A 69 -17.07 -0.80 -3.54
CA TYR A 69 -17.89 -0.80 -2.33
C TYR A 69 -18.62 -2.12 -2.09
N LYS A 70 -18.72 -2.52 -0.82
CA LYS A 70 -19.57 -3.62 -0.36
C LYS A 70 -20.51 -3.14 0.73
N LYS A 71 -21.81 -3.36 0.58
CA LYS A 71 -22.84 -2.91 1.53
C LYS A 71 -22.68 -1.44 1.94
N GLY A 72 -22.31 -0.59 0.97
CA GLY A 72 -22.10 0.85 1.17
C GLY A 72 -20.73 1.26 1.74
N GLN A 73 -19.94 0.32 2.26
CA GLN A 73 -18.59 0.56 2.79
C GLN A 73 -17.54 0.52 1.67
N LEU A 74 -16.57 1.45 1.69
CA LEU A 74 -15.44 1.47 0.78
C LEU A 74 -14.48 0.34 1.15
N ARG A 75 -14.11 -0.49 0.18
CA ARG A 75 -13.23 -1.65 0.37
C ARG A 75 -11.93 -1.56 -0.41
N LYS A 76 -11.97 -0.95 -1.59
CA LYS A 76 -10.80 -0.75 -2.44
C LYS A 76 -10.87 0.59 -3.18
N ILE A 77 -9.74 1.23 -3.38
CA ILE A 77 -9.55 2.33 -4.33
C ILE A 77 -8.51 1.88 -5.36
N VAL A 78 -8.70 2.24 -6.62
CA VAL A 78 -7.70 2.13 -7.69
C VAL A 78 -7.48 3.51 -8.27
N ALA A 79 -6.25 4.00 -8.21
CA ALA A 79 -5.81 5.21 -8.88
C ALA A 79 -4.89 4.80 -10.04
N THR A 80 -5.18 5.27 -11.24
CA THR A 80 -4.36 5.05 -12.43
C THR A 80 -3.92 6.41 -12.96
N ILE A 81 -2.62 6.54 -13.23
CA ILE A 81 -1.98 7.78 -13.68
C ILE A 81 -1.11 7.46 -14.89
N GLY A 82 -1.47 8.00 -16.06
CA GLY A 82 -0.69 7.86 -17.29
C GLY A 82 0.40 8.94 -17.39
N LEU A 83 1.65 8.54 -17.54
CA LEU A 83 2.83 9.39 -17.71
C LEU A 83 3.39 9.21 -19.13
N SER A 84 4.26 10.13 -19.57
CA SER A 84 4.93 10.02 -20.88
C SER A 84 5.77 8.76 -21.04
N ASN A 85 6.32 8.22 -19.95
CA ASN A 85 7.20 7.06 -19.94
C ASN A 85 6.54 5.77 -19.40
N GLY A 86 5.26 5.80 -19.05
CA GLY A 86 4.58 4.61 -18.53
C GLY A 86 3.30 4.92 -17.78
N MET A 87 2.87 3.98 -16.95
CA MET A 87 1.64 4.10 -16.16
C MET A 87 1.86 3.66 -14.73
N THR A 88 1.44 4.51 -13.79
CA THR A 88 1.36 4.16 -12.37
C THR A 88 -0.04 3.66 -12.05
N GLN A 89 -0.13 2.54 -11.34
CA GLN A 89 -1.37 2.07 -10.74
C GLN A 89 -1.16 1.87 -9.24
N ILE A 90 -2.03 2.47 -8.43
CA ILE A 90 -2.00 2.37 -6.97
C ILE A 90 -3.34 1.84 -6.48
N GLU A 91 -3.29 0.78 -5.70
CA GLU A 91 -4.46 0.15 -5.11
C GLU A 91 -4.43 0.27 -3.59
N TYR A 92 -5.49 0.83 -3.01
CA TYR A 92 -5.64 1.00 -1.56
C TYR A 92 -6.74 0.07 -1.08
N TYR A 93 -6.46 -0.69 -0.02
CA TYR A 93 -7.38 -1.68 0.54
C TYR A 93 -7.78 -1.31 1.95
N PHE A 94 -9.07 -1.42 2.23
CA PHE A 94 -9.67 -0.97 3.47
C PHE A 94 -10.41 -2.08 4.19
N LYS A 95 -10.25 -2.12 5.51
CA LYS A 95 -11.02 -2.93 6.44
C LYS A 95 -11.55 -2.04 7.55
N ASP A 96 -12.85 -2.15 7.82
CA ASP A 96 -13.53 -1.37 8.86
C ASP A 96 -13.26 0.15 8.78
N GLY A 97 -13.10 0.66 7.55
CA GLY A 97 -12.81 2.06 7.26
C GLY A 97 -11.35 2.48 7.44
N GLN A 98 -10.46 1.58 7.84
CA GLN A 98 -9.02 1.82 7.99
C GLN A 98 -8.25 1.28 6.79
N LEU A 99 -7.17 1.99 6.42
CA LEU A 99 -6.23 1.51 5.41
C LEU A 99 -5.43 0.34 6.01
N ILE A 100 -5.38 -0.77 5.28
CA ILE A 100 -4.63 -1.97 5.71
C ILE A 100 -3.52 -2.36 4.73
N PHE A 101 -3.65 -2.01 3.46
CA PHE A 101 -2.68 -2.42 2.44
C PHE A 101 -2.69 -1.47 1.25
N VAL A 102 -1.50 -1.17 0.75
CA VAL A 102 -1.31 -0.47 -0.53
C VAL A 102 -0.45 -1.32 -1.45
N TYR A 103 -0.89 -1.42 -2.69
CA TYR A 103 -0.14 -2.04 -3.78
C TYR A 103 0.10 -1.02 -4.88
N GLU A 104 1.37 -0.72 -5.15
CA GLU A 104 1.78 0.29 -6.12
C GLU A 104 2.63 -0.39 -7.20
N VAL A 105 2.37 -0.05 -8.46
CA VAL A 105 3.16 -0.56 -9.58
C VAL A 105 3.42 0.57 -10.57
N PHE A 106 4.61 0.54 -11.16
CA PHE A 106 4.92 1.31 -12.35
C PHE A 106 5.23 0.35 -13.50
N ASN A 107 4.52 0.51 -14.60
CA ASN A 107 4.79 -0.20 -15.84
C ASN A 107 5.32 0.82 -16.85
N ALA A 108 6.62 0.76 -17.13
CA ALA A 108 7.28 1.65 -18.08
C ALA A 108 7.03 1.18 -19.51
N TYR A 109 6.92 2.11 -20.46
CA TYR A 109 6.92 1.79 -21.88
C TYR A 109 8.31 1.27 -22.29
N ASP A 110 8.33 0.21 -23.10
CA ASP A 110 9.60 -0.36 -23.57
C ASP A 110 10.26 0.62 -24.56
N TYR A 111 11.56 0.86 -24.40
CA TYR A 111 12.30 1.71 -25.34
C TYR A 111 12.74 0.88 -26.55
N THR A 112 12.38 1.33 -27.75
CA THR A 112 12.84 0.70 -29.00
C THR A 112 14.07 1.44 -29.52
N GLU A 113 15.27 0.91 -29.25
CA GLU A 113 16.54 1.52 -29.69
C GLU A 113 16.57 1.78 -31.20
N SER A 114 16.07 0.84 -32.01
CA SER A 114 16.06 0.97 -33.47
C SER A 114 15.17 2.09 -34.00
N LYS A 115 14.20 2.56 -33.21
CA LYS A 115 13.28 3.67 -33.56
C LYS A 115 13.58 4.94 -32.77
N GLY A 116 14.50 4.89 -31.81
CA GLY A 116 14.82 6.02 -30.93
C GLY A 116 13.63 6.51 -30.08
N THR A 117 12.60 5.69 -29.86
CA THR A 117 11.35 6.10 -29.20
C THR A 117 10.74 4.98 -28.37
N PHE A 118 9.81 5.32 -27.49
CA PHE A 118 9.03 4.36 -26.70
C PHE A 118 8.02 3.61 -27.57
N ASP A 119 7.88 2.31 -27.33
CA ASP A 119 6.79 1.48 -27.83
C ASP A 119 5.63 1.57 -26.84
N TYR A 120 4.69 2.49 -27.09
CA TYR A 120 3.51 2.69 -26.25
C TYR A 120 2.55 1.50 -26.20
N THR A 121 2.77 0.46 -27.01
CA THR A 121 1.95 -0.76 -27.01
C THR A 121 2.49 -1.83 -26.06
N LYS A 122 3.72 -1.67 -25.55
CA LYS A 122 4.38 -2.62 -24.68
C LYS A 122 4.81 -1.95 -23.39
N THR A 123 4.62 -2.66 -22.29
CA THR A 123 5.08 -2.20 -20.99
C THR A 123 5.73 -3.30 -20.21
N SER A 124 6.72 -2.93 -19.41
CA SER A 124 7.42 -3.80 -18.49
C SER A 124 7.29 -3.25 -17.07
N ARG A 125 7.06 -4.14 -16.10
CA ARG A 125 7.03 -3.78 -14.68
C ARG A 125 8.43 -3.36 -14.24
N THR A 126 8.62 -2.09 -13.90
CA THR A 126 9.90 -1.56 -13.42
C THR A 126 9.86 -1.17 -11.96
N PHE A 127 8.66 -1.05 -11.36
CA PHE A 127 8.48 -0.88 -9.93
C PHE A 127 7.32 -1.73 -9.40
N GLU A 128 7.50 -2.26 -8.20
CA GLU A 128 6.44 -2.83 -7.37
C GLU A 128 6.67 -2.44 -5.91
N GLY A 129 5.61 -1.96 -5.26
CA GLY A 129 5.59 -1.59 -3.84
C GLY A 129 4.41 -2.24 -3.13
N ARG A 130 4.68 -2.80 -1.95
CA ARG A 130 3.70 -3.42 -1.06
C ARG A 130 3.87 -2.79 0.32
N TYR A 131 2.82 -2.16 0.82
CA TYR A 131 2.86 -1.41 2.08
C TYR A 131 1.75 -1.89 2.99
N TYR A 132 2.09 -2.35 4.20
CA TYR A 132 1.17 -2.99 5.13
C TYR A 132 0.90 -2.07 6.32
N PHE A 133 -0.36 -1.70 6.50
CA PHE A 133 -0.78 -0.75 7.51
C PHE A 133 -1.55 -1.45 8.65
N LYS A 134 -1.29 -1.01 9.88
CA LYS A 134 -2.07 -1.35 11.07
C LYS A 134 -2.24 -0.10 11.91
N GLU A 135 -3.48 0.24 12.27
CA GLU A 135 -3.79 1.40 13.12
C GLU A 135 -3.19 2.71 12.59
N ASN A 136 -3.21 2.90 11.27
CA ASN A 136 -2.58 4.03 10.56
C ASN A 136 -1.05 4.12 10.68
N HIS A 137 -0.38 3.02 11.02
CA HIS A 137 1.07 2.91 10.98
C HIS A 137 1.51 1.89 9.93
N LEU A 138 2.57 2.22 9.20
CA LEU A 138 3.25 1.35 8.25
C LEU A 138 4.11 0.35 9.02
N GLY A 139 3.57 -0.87 9.17
CA GLY A 139 4.21 -1.92 9.96
C GLY A 139 5.23 -2.76 9.17
N ASP A 140 5.07 -2.84 7.86
CA ASP A 140 5.95 -3.58 6.95
C ASP A 140 5.86 -3.04 5.52
N LEU A 141 6.94 -3.15 4.75
CA LEU A 141 6.96 -2.79 3.34
C LEU A 141 7.93 -3.67 2.54
N SER A 142 7.64 -3.84 1.27
CA SER A 142 8.54 -4.50 0.30
C SER A 142 8.45 -3.78 -1.03
N THR A 143 9.61 -3.41 -1.57
CA THR A 143 9.73 -2.69 -2.84
C THR A 143 10.75 -3.36 -3.75
N THR A 144 10.55 -3.23 -5.07
CA THR A 144 11.53 -3.62 -6.09
C THR A 144 11.64 -2.51 -7.13
N GLY A 145 12.85 -2.24 -7.62
CA GLY A 145 13.09 -1.18 -8.59
C GLY A 145 13.01 0.22 -7.98
N HIS A 146 13.10 1.24 -8.84
CA HIS A 146 13.12 2.64 -8.42
C HIS A 146 11.72 3.21 -8.23
N ASN A 147 11.52 4.06 -7.22
CA ASN A 147 10.21 4.60 -6.89
C ASN A 147 10.22 6.05 -6.44
N ARG A 148 9.03 6.58 -6.15
CA ARG A 148 8.85 7.95 -5.66
C ARG A 148 9.21 8.17 -4.19
N PHE A 149 9.73 7.16 -3.49
CA PHE A 149 10.14 7.21 -2.08
C PHE A 149 11.64 6.95 -1.91
N GLU A 150 12.43 7.11 -2.98
CA GLU A 150 13.91 7.05 -2.91
C GLU A 150 14.53 8.32 -2.34
N ASP A 151 13.77 9.41 -2.32
CA ASP A 151 14.12 10.61 -1.58
C ASP A 151 13.75 10.39 -0.11
N ASP A 152 14.77 10.34 0.76
CA ASP A 152 14.60 10.19 2.21
C ASP A 152 13.76 11.31 2.86
N ALA A 153 13.55 12.44 2.18
CA ALA A 153 12.63 13.48 2.62
C ALA A 153 11.15 13.06 2.51
N LEU A 154 10.84 12.03 1.72
CA LEU A 154 9.49 11.54 1.48
C LEU A 154 9.16 10.39 2.42
N ASP A 155 8.09 10.57 3.20
CA ASP A 155 7.62 9.58 4.16
C ASP A 155 6.46 8.77 3.54
N PRO A 156 6.68 7.48 3.18
CA PRO A 156 5.66 6.66 2.54
C PRO A 156 4.44 6.43 3.43
N GLU A 157 4.60 6.36 4.76
CA GLU A 157 3.45 6.23 5.68
C GLU A 157 2.53 7.44 5.53
N LYS A 158 3.09 8.65 5.69
CA LYS A 158 2.33 9.91 5.64
C LYS A 158 1.68 10.12 4.28
N ILE A 159 2.45 9.95 3.21
CA ILE A 159 1.99 10.23 1.84
C ILE A 159 0.85 9.28 1.47
N LEU A 160 1.02 7.97 1.67
CA LEU A 160 0.01 6.98 1.29
C LEU A 160 -1.27 7.12 2.13
N LEU A 161 -1.16 7.45 3.42
CA LEU A 161 -2.33 7.75 4.25
C LEU A 161 -3.06 9.02 3.78
N GLN A 162 -2.32 10.07 3.45
CA GLN A 162 -2.90 11.33 2.95
C GLN A 162 -3.63 11.11 1.63
N GLU A 163 -3.04 10.36 0.70
CA GLU A 163 -3.64 10.01 -0.58
C GLU A 163 -4.90 9.16 -0.39
N ALA A 164 -4.81 8.08 0.40
CA ALA A 164 -5.95 7.22 0.72
C ALA A 164 -7.14 8.00 1.29
N ASN A 165 -6.87 8.93 2.21
CA ASN A 165 -7.87 9.80 2.82
C ASN A 165 -8.47 10.79 1.83
N THR A 166 -7.64 11.39 0.97
CA THR A 166 -8.09 12.34 -0.05
C THR A 166 -8.96 11.66 -1.08
N TYR A 167 -8.53 10.51 -1.61
CA TYR A 167 -9.30 9.71 -2.57
C TYR A 167 -10.62 9.23 -1.98
N SER A 168 -10.60 8.77 -0.73
CA SER A 168 -11.82 8.38 0.00
C SER A 168 -12.82 9.53 0.10
N ARG A 169 -12.37 10.77 0.34
CA ARG A 169 -13.25 11.95 0.40
C ARG A 169 -13.85 12.28 -0.96
N LEU A 170 -13.05 12.28 -2.02
CA LEU A 170 -13.51 12.55 -3.39
C LEU A 170 -14.58 11.54 -3.83
N LEU A 171 -14.34 10.26 -3.59
CA LEU A 171 -15.28 9.20 -3.94
C LEU A 171 -16.58 9.27 -3.12
N LYS A 172 -16.51 9.66 -1.84
CA LYS A 172 -17.70 9.90 -1.00
C LYS A 172 -18.53 11.08 -1.50
N ALA A 173 -17.89 12.16 -1.96
CA ALA A 173 -18.59 13.34 -2.45
C ALA A 173 -19.44 13.05 -3.69
N LYS A 174 -18.97 12.20 -4.61
CA LYS A 174 -19.71 11.80 -5.82
C LYS A 174 -20.90 10.85 -5.55
N LYS A 175 -20.86 10.11 -4.45
CA LYS A 175 -21.89 9.13 -4.10
C LYS A 175 -23.17 9.80 -3.55
N LYS A 176 -23.08 11.07 -3.14
CA LYS A 176 -24.24 11.90 -2.79
C LYS A 176 -24.94 12.36 -4.05
#